data_AF-A0A444KI81-F1
#
_entry.id   AF-A0A444KI81-F1
#
_cell.length_a   1.000
_cell.length_b   1.000
_cell.length_c   1.000
_cell.angle_alpha   90.00
_cell.angle_beta   90.00
_cell.angle_gamma   90.00
#
_symmetry.space_group_name_H-M   'P 1'
#
loop_
_entity.id
_entity.type
_entity.pdbx_description
1 polymer ?
#
loop_
_entity_poly.entity_id
_entity_poly.type
_entity_poly.pdbx_seq_one_letter_code
_entity_poly.pdbx_strand_id
1 'polypeptide(L)' 'GCGFFDAGSVAVTTPLDGVHLDAENTRNIGKALAPLVRVMLEL' A
#
# COMPACT_ATOMS: atom_id res chain seq x y z
N GLY A 1 21.20 -2.03 -1.31
CA GLY A 1 20.02 -2.10 -0.43
C GLY A 1 18.77 -2.27 -1.28
N CYS A 2 17.62 -2.53 -0.67
CA CYS A 2 16.31 -2.57 -1.33
C CYS A 2 15.41 -1.50 -0.69
N GLY A 3 14.40 -1.00 -1.42
CA GLY A 3 13.44 -0.06 -0.84
C GLY A 3 12.45 -0.75 0.11
N PHE A 4 11.90 0.04 1.02
CA PHE A 4 10.95 -0.38 2.03
C PHE A 4 9.76 0.59 2.06
N PHE A 5 8.56 0.05 2.22
CA PHE A 5 7.34 0.83 2.42
C PHE A 5 6.39 0.04 3.33
N ASP A 6 5.90 0.68 4.40
CA ASP A 6 4.92 0.09 5.30
C ASP A 6 3.49 0.38 4.83
N ALA A 7 2.80 -0.63 4.31
CA ALA A 7 1.42 -0.52 3.87
C ALA A 7 0.43 -0.25 5.02
N GLY A 8 0.79 -0.62 6.27
CA GLY A 8 -0.03 -0.35 7.46
C GLY A 8 -0.18 1.14 7.77
N SER A 9 0.68 1.99 7.19
CA SER A 9 0.57 3.45 7.31
C SER A 9 -0.59 4.06 6.51
N VAL A 10 -1.16 3.32 5.54
CA VAL A 10 -2.19 3.83 4.62
C VAL A 10 -3.40 2.91 4.45
N ALA A 11 -3.37 1.71 5.03
CA ALA A 11 -4.43 0.72 4.90
C ALA A 11 -4.58 -0.11 6.19
N VAL A 12 -5.82 -0.51 6.48
CA VAL A 12 -6.18 -1.35 7.62
C VAL A 12 -7.00 -2.56 7.16
N THR A 13 -6.81 -3.70 7.82
CA THR A 13 -7.59 -4.92 7.56
C THR A 13 -9.03 -4.75 8.04
N THR A 14 -9.95 -5.40 7.33
CA THR A 14 -11.36 -5.39 7.71
C THR A 14 -11.59 -6.31 8.91
N PRO A 15 -12.55 -5.99 9.80
CA PRO A 15 -12.88 -6.89 10.90
C PRO A 15 -13.67 -8.14 10.47
N LEU A 16 -14.03 -8.27 9.18
CA LEU A 16 -14.77 -9.43 8.66
C LEU A 16 -13.99 -10.73 8.90
N ASP A 17 -12.67 -10.67 8.68
CA ASP A 17 -11.75 -11.77 8.95
C ASP A 17 -10.46 -11.34 9.68
N GLY A 18 -10.23 -10.03 9.85
CA GLY A 18 -9.02 -9.49 10.47
C GLY A 18 -7.77 -9.57 9.59
N VAL A 19 -7.90 -10.04 8.34
CA VAL A 19 -6.77 -10.36 7.45
C VAL A 19 -6.85 -9.59 6.13
N HIS A 20 -8.00 -9.58 5.46
CA HIS A 20 -8.12 -8.98 4.14
C HIS A 20 -8.52 -7.51 4.19
N LEU A 21 -8.21 -6.80 3.12
CA LEU A 21 -8.59 -5.41 2.88
C LEU A 21 -9.89 -5.36 2.08
N ASP A 22 -10.68 -4.31 2.31
CA ASP A 22 -11.73 -3.94 1.38
C ASP A 22 -11.14 -3.25 0.12
N ALA A 23 -12.04 -2.88 -0.79
CA ALA A 23 -11.66 -2.23 -2.04
C ALA A 23 -11.01 -0.85 -1.84
N GLU A 24 -11.40 -0.10 -0.81
CA GLU A 24 -10.85 1.23 -0.54
C GLU A 24 -9.42 1.13 0.00
N ASN A 25 -9.21 0.29 1.01
CA ASN A 25 -7.90 0.05 1.61
C ASN A 25 -6.91 -0.55 0.61
N THR A 26 -7.35 -1.46 -0.26
CA THR A 26 -6.53 -1.97 -1.38
C THR A 26 -6.11 -0.84 -2.33
N ARG A 27 -7.03 0.08 -2.65
CA ARG A 27 -6.74 1.23 -3.52
C ARG A 27 -5.78 2.22 -2.87
N ASN A 28 -5.85 2.41 -1.56
CA ASN A 28 -4.97 3.32 -0.82
C ASN A 28 -3.51 2.88 -0.90
N ILE A 29 -3.22 1.58 -0.79
CA ILE A 29 -1.88 1.03 -0.98
C ILE A 29 -1.35 1.38 -2.37
N GLY A 30 -2.15 1.15 -3.42
CA GLY A 30 -1.75 1.46 -4.80
C GLY A 30 -1.45 2.94 -5.02
N LYS A 31 -2.27 3.84 -4.48
CA LYS A 31 -2.05 5.30 -4.55
C LYS A 31 -0.76 5.72 -3.85
N ALA A 32 -0.46 5.12 -2.69
CA ALA A 32 0.73 5.44 -1.91
C ALA A 32 2.02 4.90 -2.55
N LEU A 33 1.97 3.70 -3.13
CA LEU A 33 3.12 3.09 -3.80
C LEU A 33 3.47 3.76 -5.13
N ALA A 34 2.47 4.21 -5.90
CA ALA A 34 2.69 4.76 -7.23
C ALA A 34 3.80 5.84 -7.33
N PRO A 35 3.85 6.89 -6.48
CA PRO A 35 4.95 7.85 -6.51
C PRO A 35 6.29 7.25 -6.09
N LEU A 36 6.32 6.30 -5.14
CA LEU A 36 7.56 5.66 -4.69
C LEU A 36 8.16 4.77 -5.79
N VAL A 37 7.31 4.04 -6.50
CA VAL A 37 7.72 3.20 -7.64
C VAL A 37 8.24 4.07 -8.80
N ARG A 38 7.67 5.25 -9.03
CA ARG A 38 8.22 6.21 -10.01
C ARG A 38 9.65 6.62 -9.67
N VAL A 39 9.92 6.95 -8.41
CA VAL A 39 11.28 7.25 -7.94
C VAL A 39 12.21 6.06 -8.16
N MET A 40 11.77 4.83 -7.85
CA MET A 40 12.58 3.62 -8.05
C MET A 40 12.89 3.30 -9.52
N LEU A 41 11.98 3.65 -10.42
CA LEU A 41 12.12 3.44 -11.86
C LEU A 41 12.72 4.65 -12.59
N GLU A 42 13.08 5.71 -11.86
CA GLU A 42 13.58 6.97 -12.41
C GLU A 42 12.63 7.62 -13.43
N LEU A 43 11.32 7.58 -13.14
CA LEU A 43 10.21 8.09 -13.97
C LEU A 43 9.57 9.39 -13.45
#